data_AF-A0A9P0DWL4-F1
#
_entry.id   AF-A0A9P0DWL4-F1
#
_cell.length_a   1.000
_cell.length_b   1.000
_cell.length_c   1.000
_cell.angle_alpha   90.00
_cell.angle_beta   90.00
_cell.angle_gamma   90.00
#
_symmetry.space_group_name_H-M   'P 1'
#
loop_
_entity.id
_entity.type
_entity.pdbx_description
1 polymer ?
#
loop_
_entity_poly.entity_id
_entity_poly.type
_entity_poly.pdbx_seq_one_letter_code
_entity_poly.pdbx_strand_id
1 'polypeptide(L)'
;MDCNNCKNNRKSKMRRWTFICGTVTAMAAVLVFLGVGIKAIHVSGVPDRELKMVHIVMRHGARTPVSTYPNDPYKNDPLYPTGWGQLTNEGKKALYEIGKYYRERYGKFLGDKYSPEEYYTQSTDVDRTKASMMLVNAGLWPPKGEQVWGPLDWQPIPVSSEPLSEDMLLLVRKPCPKYHVEKKKVLESKEVKDMVSKYEDLYKELTDITGQKTEDFEGVQDIYTTLMAEEKFHLKLPDWTKNYYPERMYFPTVRSFVLNAYNDQMNRLIGGVLVKKLIEDWSAKSEGKLSRKAVLYGGHDGTIVNLMSALKVWDEQIPDYAISILFELSKDRSTNEYGVEIYLRNTTVVPPFKLRIPGCDSFCPLTKLKELTKSVIPGNWEEECKVDDAGFVVPELRGP
;
A
#
# COMPACT_ATOMS: atom_id res chain seq x y z
N MET A 1 28.02 -11.16 39.69
CA MET A 1 29.11 -10.71 40.59
C MET A 1 30.11 -9.98 39.72
N ASP A 2 30.28 -8.71 40.06
CA ASP A 2 31.03 -7.68 39.37
C ASP A 2 32.55 -7.74 39.58
N CYS A 3 33.23 -7.02 38.67
CA CYS A 3 34.37 -6.13 38.90
C CYS A 3 35.83 -6.65 38.91
N ASN A 4 36.54 -6.10 37.90
CA ASN A 4 37.78 -5.33 37.98
C ASN A 4 39.10 -6.01 38.41
N ASN A 5 40.09 -5.96 37.49
CA ASN A 5 41.35 -5.33 37.85
C ASN A 5 42.12 -4.77 36.65
N CYS A 6 42.51 -3.49 36.78
CA CYS A 6 43.36 -2.71 35.88
C CYS A 6 44.69 -2.43 36.60
N LYS A 7 45.84 -2.48 35.88
CA LYS A 7 46.80 -1.35 35.72
C LYS A 7 48.23 -1.75 35.31
N ASN A 8 48.77 -0.90 34.42
CA ASN A 8 50.18 -0.47 34.21
C ASN A 8 51.16 -1.50 33.61
N ASN A 9 52.09 -1.16 32.69
CA ASN A 9 53.01 -0.03 32.75
C ASN A 9 53.69 0.33 31.39
N ARG A 10 54.33 1.50 31.37
CA ARG A 10 54.84 2.35 30.27
C ARG A 10 56.21 1.98 29.63
N LYS A 11 56.37 2.44 28.36
CA LYS A 11 57.50 3.20 27.73
C LYS A 11 58.84 2.54 27.29
N SER A 12 59.04 2.61 25.96
CA SER A 12 60.16 3.19 25.16
C SER A 12 61.62 2.74 25.32
N LYS A 13 62.27 2.44 24.17
CA LYS A 13 63.64 2.89 23.86
C LYS A 13 63.95 2.89 22.34
N MET A 14 64.45 4.03 21.87
CA MET A 14 65.07 4.30 20.56
C MET A 14 66.45 3.64 20.42
N ARG A 15 66.87 3.34 19.17
CA ARG A 15 68.21 3.68 18.66
C ARG A 15 68.28 3.63 17.12
N ARG A 16 69.09 4.54 16.57
CA ARG A 16 69.17 5.05 15.19
C ARG A 16 70.65 5.06 14.78
N TRP A 17 71.02 4.61 13.58
CA TRP A 17 72.28 4.96 12.87
C TRP A 17 72.03 4.82 11.34
N THR A 18 71.85 5.91 10.55
CA THR A 18 72.83 6.65 9.70
C THR A 18 73.59 5.76 8.69
N PHE A 19 73.39 5.83 7.36
CA PHE A 19 73.62 6.85 6.30
C PHE A 19 74.78 6.39 5.39
N ILE A 20 74.62 6.44 4.05
CA ILE A 20 75.62 6.89 3.05
C ILE A 20 74.90 7.09 1.70
N CYS A 21 75.34 8.13 0.98
CA CYS A 21 74.74 8.80 -0.17
C CYS A 21 75.65 8.66 -1.41
N GLY A 22 75.09 8.85 -2.61
CA GLY A 22 75.79 9.14 -3.87
C GLY A 22 75.52 8.09 -4.97
N THR A 23 75.27 8.40 -6.24
CA THR A 23 75.24 9.64 -7.04
C THR A 23 74.49 9.35 -8.35
N VAL A 24 73.93 10.39 -8.96
CA VAL A 24 73.15 10.38 -10.22
C VAL A 24 74.06 10.24 -11.45
N THR A 25 73.63 9.50 -12.49
CA THR A 25 73.93 9.80 -13.90
C THR A 25 72.86 9.18 -14.81
N ALA A 26 72.39 9.98 -15.77
CA ALA A 26 71.30 9.69 -16.70
C ALA A 26 71.80 9.01 -17.99
N MET A 27 70.95 8.19 -18.64
CA MET A 27 70.65 8.30 -20.09
C MET A 27 69.62 7.25 -20.59
N ALA A 28 68.59 7.79 -21.25
CA ALA A 28 67.94 7.36 -22.49
C ALA A 28 67.09 6.05 -22.60
N ALA A 29 65.82 6.28 -23.02
CA ALA A 29 64.95 5.48 -23.92
C ALA A 29 64.53 4.06 -23.44
N VAL A 30 63.25 3.66 -23.40
CA VAL A 30 62.19 3.75 -24.42
C VAL A 30 60.82 3.71 -23.71
N LEU A 31 59.96 4.70 -23.96
CA LEU A 31 58.55 4.69 -23.56
C LEU A 31 57.71 4.01 -24.65
N VAL A 32 57.32 2.76 -24.43
CA VAL A 32 56.22 2.14 -25.17
C VAL A 32 54.92 2.57 -24.48
N PHE A 33 54.27 3.60 -25.01
CA PHE A 33 52.90 3.94 -24.67
C PHE A 33 51.96 2.85 -25.21
N LEU A 34 51.66 1.85 -24.39
CA LEU A 34 50.40 1.12 -24.54
C LEU A 34 49.29 2.06 -24.05
N GLY A 35 48.74 2.83 -25.00
CA GLY A 35 47.53 3.60 -24.81
C GLY A 35 46.35 2.67 -24.58
N VAL A 36 46.21 2.15 -23.35
CA VAL A 36 44.93 1.68 -22.88
C VAL A 36 44.11 2.92 -22.61
N GLY A 37 43.36 3.33 -23.63
CA GLY A 37 42.29 4.30 -23.45
C GLY A 37 41.34 3.73 -22.40
N ILE A 38 41.45 4.24 -21.18
CA ILE A 38 40.39 4.11 -20.19
C ILE A 38 39.23 4.90 -20.79
N LYS A 39 38.38 4.22 -21.58
CA LYS A 39 37.04 4.73 -21.83
C LYS A 39 36.45 4.92 -20.44
N ALA A 40 36.27 6.18 -20.05
CA ALA A 40 35.46 6.52 -18.91
C ALA A 40 34.17 5.73 -19.09
N ILE A 41 33.96 4.73 -18.22
CA ILE A 41 32.68 4.06 -18.13
C ILE A 41 31.74 5.20 -17.77
N HIS A 42 30.89 5.58 -18.72
CA HIS A 42 29.74 6.41 -18.45
C HIS A 42 28.91 5.58 -17.47
N VAL A 43 29.14 5.76 -16.17
CA VAL A 43 28.17 5.40 -15.17
C VAL A 43 26.99 6.28 -15.56
N SER A 44 26.00 5.67 -16.21
CA SER A 44 24.70 6.29 -16.44
C SER A 44 24.29 6.91 -15.11
N GLY A 45 24.37 8.25 -15.05
CA GLY A 45 24.19 8.99 -13.82
C GLY A 45 22.88 8.57 -13.18
N VAL A 46 22.86 8.41 -11.86
CA VAL A 46 21.60 8.26 -11.12
C VAL A 46 20.70 9.40 -11.58
N PRO A 47 19.51 9.12 -12.16
CA PRO A 47 18.67 10.15 -12.73
C PRO A 47 18.40 11.25 -11.70
N ASP A 48 18.73 12.49 -12.03
CA ASP A 48 18.47 13.65 -11.17
C ASP A 48 16.98 13.99 -11.25
N ARG A 49 16.22 13.48 -10.28
CA ARG A 49 14.76 13.59 -10.22
C ARG A 49 14.35 14.45 -9.05
N GLU A 50 13.49 15.42 -9.34
CA GLU A 50 12.89 16.28 -8.33
C GLU A 50 11.48 15.79 -7.99
N LEU A 51 11.24 15.40 -6.73
CA LEU A 51 9.91 15.02 -6.26
C LEU A 51 8.96 16.22 -6.31
N LYS A 52 7.77 16.03 -6.87
CA LYS A 52 6.76 17.08 -7.09
C LYS A 52 5.47 16.83 -6.33
N MET A 53 5.05 15.58 -6.18
CA MET A 53 3.84 15.22 -5.43
C MET A 53 3.91 13.77 -4.95
N VAL A 54 3.26 13.48 -3.83
CA VAL A 54 3.12 12.13 -3.29
C VAL A 54 1.65 11.80 -3.05
N HIS A 55 1.20 10.65 -3.52
CA HIS A 55 -0.04 10.04 -3.03
C HIS A 55 0.28 8.79 -2.24
N ILE A 56 -0.32 8.65 -1.07
CA ILE A 56 -0.22 7.47 -0.22
C ILE A 56 -1.60 6.85 -0.13
N VAL A 57 -1.75 5.61 -0.55
CA VAL A 57 -3.01 4.86 -0.41
C VAL A 57 -2.75 3.68 0.50
N MET A 58 -3.49 3.57 1.61
CA MET A 58 -3.22 2.53 2.59
C MET A 58 -4.47 1.86 3.15
N ARG A 59 -4.33 0.59 3.53
CA ARG A 59 -5.31 -0.13 4.34
C ARG A 59 -5.26 0.37 5.78
N HIS A 60 -6.39 0.35 6.48
CA HIS A 60 -6.40 0.53 7.93
C HIS A 60 -5.49 -0.45 8.69
N GLY A 61 -5.19 -0.13 9.95
CA GLY A 61 -4.41 -0.99 10.84
C GLY A 61 -5.15 -2.24 11.33
N ALA A 62 -4.47 -3.03 12.16
CA ALA A 62 -5.03 -4.24 12.75
C ALA A 62 -6.27 -3.93 13.58
N ARG A 63 -7.32 -4.72 13.39
CA ARG A 63 -8.65 -4.54 13.97
C ARG A 63 -9.17 -5.83 14.57
N THR A 64 -10.18 -5.71 15.42
CA THR A 64 -11.06 -6.82 15.77
C THR A 64 -11.86 -7.30 14.54
N PRO A 65 -12.47 -8.50 14.60
CA PRO A 65 -13.38 -8.97 13.55
C PRO A 65 -14.52 -7.97 13.30
N VAL A 66 -14.95 -7.82 12.05
CA VAL A 66 -16.08 -6.94 11.67
C VAL A 66 -17.42 -7.70 11.73
N SER A 67 -17.35 -9.01 11.50
CA SER A 67 -18.46 -9.95 11.50
C SER A 67 -17.95 -11.29 12.07
N THR A 68 -18.87 -12.23 12.22
CA THR A 68 -18.63 -13.57 12.78
C THR A 68 -19.47 -14.61 12.04
N TYR A 69 -19.24 -15.90 12.29
CA TYR A 69 -20.03 -17.02 11.76
C TYR A 69 -20.86 -17.70 12.87
N PRO A 70 -21.97 -18.40 12.54
CA PRO A 70 -22.93 -18.89 13.53
C PRO A 70 -22.37 -19.76 14.66
N ASN A 71 -21.34 -20.55 14.40
CA ASN A 71 -20.71 -21.43 15.38
C ASN A 71 -19.41 -20.88 15.99
N ASP A 72 -19.06 -19.62 15.73
CA ASP A 72 -17.90 -18.97 16.35
C ASP A 72 -18.13 -18.88 17.87
N PRO A 73 -17.19 -19.36 18.72
CA PRO A 73 -17.27 -19.18 20.17
C PRO A 73 -17.33 -17.71 20.61
N TYR A 74 -16.82 -16.78 19.81
CA TYR A 74 -16.76 -15.35 20.12
C TYR A 74 -17.95 -14.55 19.61
N LYS A 75 -18.92 -15.15 18.92
CA LYS A 75 -20.06 -14.43 18.31
C LYS A 75 -20.87 -13.52 19.26
N ASN A 76 -20.85 -13.85 20.56
CA ASN A 76 -21.55 -13.10 21.62
C ASN A 76 -20.60 -12.30 22.52
N ASP A 77 -19.30 -12.33 22.25
CA ASP A 77 -18.31 -11.55 22.99
C ASP A 77 -18.44 -10.06 22.57
N PRO A 78 -18.58 -9.11 23.50
CA PRO A 78 -18.60 -7.69 23.15
C PRO A 78 -17.24 -7.17 22.65
N LEU A 79 -16.18 -7.97 22.76
CA LEU A 79 -14.78 -7.60 22.51
C LEU A 79 -14.37 -6.35 23.29
N TYR A 80 -14.95 -6.17 24.48
CA TYR A 80 -14.74 -5.00 25.33
C TYR A 80 -13.28 -4.91 25.80
N PRO A 81 -12.67 -3.71 25.86
CA PRO A 81 -13.24 -2.38 25.56
C PRO A 81 -13.11 -1.96 24.08
N THR A 82 -12.63 -2.84 23.20
CA THR A 82 -12.33 -2.48 21.81
C THR A 82 -13.57 -2.44 20.93
N GLY A 83 -14.47 -3.43 21.06
CA GLY A 83 -15.66 -3.57 20.21
C GLY A 83 -15.37 -4.18 18.84
N TRP A 84 -16.43 -4.51 18.10
CA TRP A 84 -16.36 -5.13 16.77
C TRP A 84 -15.92 -4.16 15.67
N GLY A 85 -15.03 -4.61 14.80
CA GLY A 85 -14.55 -3.87 13.63
C GLY A 85 -13.67 -2.64 13.95
N GLN A 86 -13.20 -2.50 15.19
CA GLN A 86 -12.45 -1.35 15.70
C GLN A 86 -10.94 -1.63 15.74
N LEU A 87 -10.13 -0.57 15.72
CA LEU A 87 -8.66 -0.69 15.78
C LEU A 87 -8.20 -1.24 17.13
N THR A 88 -7.34 -2.25 17.07
CA THR A 88 -6.57 -2.77 18.21
C THR A 88 -5.48 -1.79 18.64
N ASN A 89 -4.93 -1.93 19.84
CA ASN A 89 -3.85 -1.05 20.30
C ASN A 89 -2.55 -1.29 19.51
N GLU A 90 -2.28 -2.53 19.12
CA GLU A 90 -1.20 -2.93 18.23
C GLU A 90 -1.35 -2.24 16.86
N GLY A 91 -2.56 -2.27 16.30
CA GLY A 91 -2.91 -1.55 15.08
C GLY A 91 -2.66 -0.05 15.21
N LYS A 92 -3.12 0.56 16.32
CA LYS A 92 -2.93 2.00 16.56
C LYS A 92 -1.46 2.40 16.61
N LYS A 93 -0.63 1.63 17.34
CA LYS A 93 0.81 1.85 17.44
C LYS A 93 1.49 1.70 16.08
N ALA A 94 1.15 0.67 15.32
CA ALA A 94 1.72 0.44 14.00
C ALA A 94 1.42 1.60 13.03
N LEU A 95 0.21 2.15 13.07
CA LEU A 95 -0.20 3.29 12.25
C LEU A 95 0.55 4.58 12.61
N TYR A 96 0.77 4.85 13.90
CA TYR A 96 1.60 5.97 14.35
C TYR A 96 3.05 5.85 13.85
N GLU A 97 3.65 4.66 13.96
CA GLU A 97 5.01 4.41 13.44
C GLU A 97 5.09 4.52 11.91
N ILE A 98 4.03 4.16 11.18
CA ILE A 98 3.95 4.40 9.73
C ILE A 98 3.92 5.90 9.42
N GLY A 99 3.20 6.70 10.21
CA GLY A 99 3.25 8.16 10.11
C GLY A 99 4.66 8.72 10.26
N LYS A 100 5.41 8.22 11.25
CA LYS A 100 6.83 8.57 11.45
C LYS A 100 7.70 8.13 10.27
N TYR A 101 7.47 6.94 9.72
CA TYR A 101 8.14 6.49 8.51
C TYR A 101 7.90 7.45 7.33
N TYR A 102 6.66 7.91 7.13
CA TYR A 102 6.37 8.92 6.09
C TYR A 102 7.05 10.25 6.37
N ARG A 103 7.15 10.65 7.65
CA ARG A 103 7.90 11.84 8.05
C ARG A 103 9.38 11.72 7.72
N GLU A 104 9.98 10.57 7.98
CA GLU A 104 11.38 10.29 7.64
C GLU A 104 11.61 10.30 6.13
N ARG A 105 10.71 9.65 5.36
CA ARG A 105 10.83 9.56 3.91
C ARG A 105 10.61 10.90 3.20
N TYR A 106 9.59 11.65 3.61
CA TYR A 106 9.12 12.83 2.87
C TYR A 106 9.31 14.16 3.59
N GLY A 107 9.83 14.17 4.83
CA GLY A 107 9.93 15.39 5.64
C GLY A 107 10.70 16.54 4.98
N LYS A 108 11.74 16.24 4.20
CA LYS A 108 12.48 17.26 3.42
C LYS A 108 11.60 17.91 2.33
N PHE A 109 10.74 17.13 1.70
CA PHE A 109 9.85 17.60 0.63
C PHE A 109 8.61 18.31 1.19
N LEU A 110 8.03 17.76 2.25
CA LEU A 110 6.84 18.28 2.92
C LEU A 110 7.13 19.53 3.75
N GLY A 111 8.36 19.70 4.22
CA GLY A 111 8.73 20.77 5.13
C GLY A 111 8.34 20.47 6.57
N ASP A 112 8.69 21.41 7.46
CA ASP A 112 8.65 21.12 8.89
C ASP A 112 7.28 21.30 9.54
N LYS A 113 6.43 22.15 8.97
CA LYS A 113 5.11 22.53 9.50
C LYS A 113 4.00 21.99 8.60
N TYR A 114 2.86 21.62 9.19
CA TYR A 114 1.67 21.25 8.43
C TYR A 114 1.10 22.45 7.68
N SER A 115 0.64 22.24 6.45
CA SER A 115 -0.11 23.22 5.67
C SER A 115 -1.39 22.58 5.10
N PRO A 116 -2.58 23.15 5.37
CA PRO A 116 -3.84 22.64 4.82
C PRO A 116 -3.93 22.78 3.29
N GLU A 117 -3.16 23.68 2.69
CA GLU A 117 -3.07 23.83 1.24
C GLU A 117 -2.19 22.74 0.59
N GLU A 118 -1.08 22.37 1.25
CA GLU A 118 -0.10 21.43 0.70
C GLU A 118 -0.39 19.96 1.05
N TYR A 119 -1.19 19.68 2.08
CA TYR A 119 -1.47 18.31 2.54
C TYR A 119 -2.96 18.04 2.74
N TYR A 120 -3.46 16.94 2.18
CA TYR A 120 -4.86 16.50 2.31
C TYR A 120 -4.93 15.07 2.83
N THR A 121 -5.95 14.77 3.62
CA THR A 121 -6.23 13.41 4.07
C THR A 121 -7.69 13.09 3.86
N GLN A 122 -7.96 11.95 3.23
CA GLN A 122 -9.30 11.40 3.06
C GLN A 122 -9.31 9.93 3.45
N SER A 123 -10.37 9.48 4.10
CA SER A 123 -10.64 8.08 4.34
C SER A 123 -12.03 7.70 3.85
N THR A 124 -12.31 6.39 3.82
CA THR A 124 -13.71 5.93 3.81
C THR A 124 -14.41 6.38 5.09
N ASP A 125 -15.75 6.40 5.05
CA ASP A 125 -16.59 6.75 6.19
C ASP A 125 -16.79 5.57 7.16
N VAL A 126 -15.66 5.03 7.66
CA VAL A 126 -15.61 3.92 8.60
C VAL A 126 -14.68 4.26 9.75
N ASP A 127 -15.09 4.04 11.00
CA ASP A 127 -14.34 4.48 12.19
C ASP A 127 -12.87 4.05 12.18
N ARG A 128 -12.59 2.79 11.82
CA ARG A 128 -11.22 2.28 11.79
C ARG A 128 -10.34 2.94 10.71
N THR A 129 -10.89 3.37 9.58
CA THR A 129 -10.10 4.06 8.54
C THR A 129 -9.86 5.51 8.92
N LYS A 130 -10.88 6.19 9.47
CA LYS A 130 -10.73 7.55 10.05
C LYS A 130 -9.69 7.59 11.17
N ALA A 131 -9.83 6.71 12.16
CA ALA A 131 -8.88 6.59 13.26
C ALA A 131 -7.47 6.23 12.76
N SER A 132 -7.37 5.39 11.72
CA SER A 132 -6.08 5.09 11.10
C SER A 132 -5.40 6.34 10.54
N MET A 133 -6.14 7.16 9.81
CA MET A 133 -5.61 8.40 9.24
C MET A 133 -5.21 9.41 10.31
N MET A 134 -5.98 9.53 11.39
CA MET A 134 -5.63 10.38 12.53
C MET A 134 -4.30 9.95 13.18
N LEU A 135 -4.06 8.65 13.33
CA LEU A 135 -2.83 8.12 13.92
C LEU A 135 -1.61 8.27 13.02
N VAL A 136 -1.78 8.03 11.71
CA VAL A 136 -0.73 8.31 10.71
C VAL A 136 -0.39 9.80 10.70
N ASN A 137 -1.40 10.68 10.74
CA ASN A 137 -1.20 12.12 10.81
C ASN A 137 -0.48 12.55 12.10
N ALA A 138 -0.76 11.91 13.24
CA ALA A 138 -0.06 12.17 14.49
C ALA A 138 1.45 11.86 14.39
N GLY A 139 1.84 10.80 13.67
CA GLY A 139 3.25 10.48 13.43
C GLY A 139 3.90 11.34 12.33
N LEU A 140 3.12 11.78 11.34
CA LEU A 140 3.59 12.57 10.21
C LEU A 140 3.76 14.07 10.53
N TRP A 141 2.88 14.62 11.37
CA TRP A 141 2.76 16.05 11.64
C TRP A 141 2.85 16.40 13.13
N PRO A 142 3.93 16.04 13.85
CA PRO A 142 4.14 16.57 15.20
C PRO A 142 4.20 18.10 15.15
N PRO A 143 3.55 18.81 16.08
CA PRO A 143 3.51 20.28 16.08
C PRO A 143 4.91 20.88 16.26
N LYS A 144 5.21 21.94 15.49
CA LYS A 144 6.47 22.67 15.58
C LYS A 144 6.25 24.17 15.60
N GLY A 145 7.03 24.88 16.42
CA GLY A 145 6.95 26.34 16.53
C GLY A 145 5.54 26.81 16.90
N GLU A 146 4.96 27.66 16.07
CA GLU A 146 3.63 28.25 16.26
C GLU A 146 2.48 27.24 16.15
N GLN A 147 2.75 26.01 15.67
CA GLN A 147 1.76 24.93 15.66
C GLN A 147 1.68 24.17 16.99
N VAL A 148 2.57 24.45 17.95
CA VAL A 148 2.47 23.93 19.32
C VAL A 148 1.39 24.72 20.06
N TRP A 149 0.20 24.12 20.15
CA TRP A 149 -1.00 24.78 20.67
C TRP A 149 -1.30 24.44 22.15
N GLY A 150 -0.62 23.44 22.72
CA GLY A 150 -0.92 22.94 24.06
C GLY A 150 0.12 21.94 24.59
N PRO A 151 -0.18 21.25 25.71
CA PRO A 151 0.76 20.34 26.37
C PRO A 151 0.96 19.01 25.65
N LEU A 152 0.18 18.74 24.60
CA LEU A 152 0.22 17.49 23.84
C LEU A 152 1.08 17.66 22.58
N ASP A 153 2.01 16.74 22.35
CA ASP A 153 2.82 16.66 21.10
C ASP A 153 2.00 16.07 19.94
N TRP A 154 0.87 16.73 19.64
CA TRP A 154 -0.08 16.38 18.62
C TRP A 154 -0.81 17.64 18.16
N GLN A 155 -1.22 17.68 16.89
CA GLN A 155 -2.11 18.71 16.36
C GLN A 155 -3.25 18.08 15.55
N PRO A 156 -4.44 18.69 15.55
CA PRO A 156 -5.56 18.19 14.77
C PRO A 156 -5.31 18.39 13.27
N ILE A 157 -5.26 17.28 12.53
CA ILE A 157 -5.24 17.28 11.07
C ILE A 157 -6.59 16.76 10.56
N PRO A 158 -7.33 17.53 9.74
CA PRO A 158 -8.63 17.10 9.23
C PRO A 158 -8.53 15.80 8.41
N VAL A 159 -9.50 14.89 8.62
CA VAL A 159 -9.69 13.68 7.82
C VAL A 159 -11.07 13.78 7.17
N SER A 160 -11.10 13.97 5.85
CA SER A 160 -12.33 14.03 5.08
C SER A 160 -12.85 12.64 4.75
N SER A 161 -14.17 12.50 4.56
CA SER A 161 -14.79 11.27 4.07
C SER A 161 -16.05 11.59 3.29
N GLU A 162 -16.36 10.77 2.28
CA GLU A 162 -17.67 10.73 1.63
C GLU A 162 -18.55 9.75 2.39
N PRO A 163 -19.87 10.00 2.54
CA PRO A 163 -20.78 9.03 3.14
C PRO A 163 -20.59 7.65 2.52
N LEU A 164 -20.59 6.60 3.33
CA LEU A 164 -20.21 5.26 2.89
C LEU A 164 -21.08 4.73 1.72
N SER A 165 -22.37 5.06 1.69
CA SER A 165 -23.29 4.71 0.59
C SER A 165 -23.05 5.50 -0.70
N GLU A 166 -22.29 6.60 -0.63
CA GLU A 166 -22.02 7.52 -1.73
C GLU A 166 -20.54 7.50 -2.16
N ASP A 167 -19.66 6.77 -1.44
CA ASP A 167 -18.24 6.67 -1.75
C ASP A 167 -18.06 6.17 -3.19
N MET A 168 -17.55 7.05 -4.06
CA MET A 168 -17.25 6.74 -5.46
C MET A 168 -15.75 6.56 -5.71
N LEU A 169 -14.90 6.72 -4.70
CA LEU A 169 -13.46 6.86 -4.89
C LEU A 169 -12.64 5.72 -4.26
N LEU A 170 -12.87 5.41 -2.98
CA LEU A 170 -12.00 4.51 -2.21
C LEU A 170 -12.54 3.09 -2.14
N LEU A 171 -13.83 2.92 -1.84
CA LEU A 171 -14.51 1.63 -1.93
C LEU A 171 -15.41 1.50 -3.16
N VAL A 172 -15.87 2.62 -3.74
CA VAL A 172 -16.80 2.65 -4.88
C VAL A 172 -18.10 1.89 -4.55
N ARG A 173 -18.76 2.30 -3.46
CA ARG A 173 -20.01 1.68 -2.95
C ARG A 173 -21.27 2.24 -3.60
N LYS A 174 -21.18 3.34 -4.34
CA LYS A 174 -22.31 3.81 -5.14
C LYS A 174 -22.77 2.67 -6.09
N PRO A 175 -24.07 2.34 -6.16
CA PRO A 175 -24.53 1.21 -6.96
C PRO A 175 -24.12 1.29 -8.44
N CYS A 176 -23.54 0.21 -8.96
CA CYS A 176 -23.13 0.09 -10.37
C CYS A 176 -23.61 -1.24 -10.97
N PRO A 177 -24.84 -1.29 -11.53
CA PRO A 177 -25.39 -2.50 -12.17
C PRO A 177 -24.44 -3.17 -13.16
N LYS A 178 -23.76 -2.38 -14.00
CA LYS A 178 -22.83 -2.89 -15.01
C LYS A 178 -21.69 -3.71 -14.41
N TYR A 179 -21.13 -3.27 -13.27
CA TYR A 179 -20.07 -4.01 -12.58
C TYR A 179 -20.55 -5.41 -12.18
N HIS A 180 -21.75 -5.54 -11.63
CA HIS A 180 -22.29 -6.83 -11.22
C HIS A 180 -22.62 -7.74 -12.40
N VAL A 181 -23.08 -7.18 -13.53
CA VAL A 181 -23.24 -7.94 -14.79
C VAL A 181 -21.90 -8.48 -15.28
N GLU A 182 -20.84 -7.67 -15.28
CA GLU A 182 -19.52 -8.13 -15.70
C GLU A 182 -18.91 -9.14 -14.70
N LYS A 183 -19.06 -8.93 -13.38
CA LYS A 183 -18.66 -9.91 -12.35
C LYS A 183 -19.38 -11.24 -12.57
N LYS A 184 -20.69 -11.23 -12.84
CA LYS A 184 -21.46 -12.44 -13.12
C LYS A 184 -20.91 -13.19 -14.34
N LYS A 185 -20.59 -12.51 -15.44
CA LYS A 185 -19.97 -13.14 -16.62
C LYS A 185 -18.62 -13.79 -16.29
N VAL A 186 -17.80 -13.15 -15.47
CA VAL A 186 -16.53 -13.71 -15.01
C VAL A 186 -16.76 -14.98 -14.20
N LEU A 187 -17.65 -14.94 -13.21
CA LEU A 187 -18.00 -16.10 -12.39
C LEU A 187 -18.65 -17.24 -13.21
N GLU A 188 -19.34 -16.91 -14.30
CA GLU A 188 -19.96 -17.88 -15.20
C GLU A 188 -19.01 -18.49 -16.23
N SER A 189 -17.82 -17.91 -16.41
CA SER A 189 -16.81 -18.38 -17.36
C SER A 189 -16.31 -19.78 -17.00
N LYS A 190 -15.94 -20.55 -18.03
CA LYS A 190 -15.44 -21.92 -17.84
C LYS A 190 -14.21 -21.96 -16.93
N GLU A 191 -13.26 -21.07 -17.13
CA GLU A 191 -12.03 -20.99 -16.33
C GLU A 191 -12.34 -20.82 -14.84
N VAL A 192 -13.21 -19.87 -14.49
CA VAL A 192 -13.55 -19.59 -13.10
C VAL A 192 -14.40 -20.71 -12.51
N LYS A 193 -15.38 -21.25 -13.25
CA LYS A 193 -16.16 -22.41 -12.80
C LYS A 193 -15.29 -23.63 -12.51
N ASP A 194 -14.38 -23.97 -13.43
CA ASP A 194 -13.44 -25.09 -13.28
C ASP A 194 -12.47 -24.87 -12.11
N MET A 195 -12.17 -23.60 -11.76
CA MET A 195 -11.36 -23.25 -10.59
C MET A 195 -12.14 -23.39 -9.29
N VAL A 196 -13.36 -22.86 -9.25
CA VAL A 196 -14.22 -22.83 -8.06
C VAL A 196 -14.73 -24.23 -7.68
N SER A 197 -15.05 -25.08 -8.67
CA SER A 197 -15.57 -26.43 -8.43
C SER A 197 -14.57 -27.36 -7.72
N LYS A 198 -13.27 -27.07 -7.81
CA LYS A 198 -12.22 -27.82 -7.11
C LYS A 198 -12.28 -27.68 -5.58
N TYR A 199 -13.06 -26.74 -5.08
CA TYR A 199 -13.17 -26.42 -3.66
C TYR A 199 -14.55 -26.77 -3.07
N GLU A 200 -15.39 -27.51 -3.79
CA GLU A 200 -16.72 -27.92 -3.30
C GLU A 200 -16.69 -28.65 -1.95
N ASP A 201 -15.68 -29.50 -1.72
CA ASP A 201 -15.54 -30.21 -0.45
C ASP A 201 -15.17 -29.25 0.68
N LEU A 202 -14.29 -28.27 0.42
CA LEU A 202 -13.96 -27.21 1.39
C LEU A 202 -15.21 -26.40 1.77
N TYR A 203 -16.07 -26.09 0.80
CA TYR A 203 -17.31 -25.34 1.05
C TYR A 203 -18.28 -26.10 1.94
N LYS A 204 -18.47 -27.41 1.69
CA LYS A 204 -19.30 -28.28 2.54
C LYS A 204 -18.74 -28.39 3.95
N GLU A 205 -17.44 -28.68 4.06
CA GLU A 205 -16.75 -28.78 5.34
C GLU A 205 -16.88 -27.48 6.17
N LEU A 206 -16.61 -26.33 5.55
CA LEU A 206 -16.76 -25.03 6.22
C LEU A 206 -18.22 -24.74 6.58
N THR A 207 -19.18 -25.10 5.74
CA THR A 207 -20.61 -24.92 6.05
C THR A 207 -21.02 -25.73 7.28
N ASP A 208 -20.63 -27.00 7.32
CA ASP A 208 -20.97 -27.90 8.44
C ASP A 208 -20.30 -27.46 9.75
N ILE A 209 -19.04 -27.02 9.68
CA ILE A 209 -18.27 -26.59 10.85
C ILE A 209 -18.76 -25.24 11.38
N THR A 210 -18.87 -24.25 10.50
CA THR A 210 -19.13 -22.85 10.91
C THR A 210 -20.62 -22.53 11.04
N GLY A 211 -21.49 -23.34 10.45
CA GLY A 211 -22.92 -23.06 10.31
C GLY A 211 -23.24 -21.96 9.29
N GLN A 212 -22.24 -21.33 8.68
CA GLN A 212 -22.40 -20.33 7.63
C GLN A 212 -22.46 -21.01 6.27
N LYS A 213 -23.52 -20.76 5.50
CA LYS A 213 -23.61 -21.23 4.11
C LYS A 213 -22.44 -20.66 3.29
N THR A 214 -21.52 -21.54 2.92
CA THR A 214 -20.32 -21.21 2.15
C THR A 214 -20.44 -21.91 0.80
N GLU A 215 -20.49 -21.16 -0.29
CA GLU A 215 -20.73 -21.70 -1.65
C GLU A 215 -19.73 -21.19 -2.69
N ASP A 216 -18.87 -20.25 -2.31
CA ASP A 216 -17.91 -19.59 -3.19
C ASP A 216 -16.69 -19.10 -2.41
N PHE A 217 -15.72 -18.54 -3.14
CA PHE A 217 -14.52 -17.94 -2.57
C PHE A 217 -14.80 -16.74 -1.66
N GLU A 218 -15.91 -16.02 -1.87
CA GLU A 218 -16.32 -14.88 -1.03
C GLU A 218 -16.72 -15.38 0.37
N GLY A 219 -17.51 -16.45 0.46
CA GLY A 219 -17.83 -17.09 1.74
C GLY A 219 -16.61 -17.64 2.48
N VAL A 220 -15.62 -18.18 1.75
CA VAL A 220 -14.35 -18.61 2.37
C VAL A 220 -13.56 -17.40 2.90
N GLN A 221 -13.51 -16.31 2.13
CA GLN A 221 -12.87 -15.06 2.57
C GLN A 221 -13.53 -14.50 3.83
N ASP A 222 -14.85 -14.52 3.94
CA ASP A 222 -15.58 -14.00 5.11
C ASP A 222 -15.14 -14.73 6.40
N ILE A 223 -15.06 -16.06 6.36
CA ILE A 223 -14.57 -16.87 7.49
C ILE A 223 -13.07 -16.61 7.72
N TYR A 224 -12.25 -16.61 6.66
CA TYR A 224 -10.80 -16.41 6.77
C TYR A 224 -10.46 -15.08 7.43
N THR A 225 -11.10 -14.00 7.01
CA THR A 225 -10.82 -12.64 7.54
C THR A 225 -11.33 -12.45 8.96
N THR A 226 -12.34 -13.21 9.36
CA THR A 226 -12.80 -13.31 10.76
C THR A 226 -11.72 -13.98 11.61
N LEU A 227 -11.28 -15.19 11.24
CA LEU A 227 -10.23 -15.94 11.95
C LEU A 227 -8.90 -15.16 12.01
N MET A 228 -8.51 -14.50 10.91
CA MET A 228 -7.32 -13.64 10.90
C MET A 228 -7.45 -12.51 11.91
N ALA A 229 -8.61 -11.87 12.00
CA ALA A 229 -8.81 -10.78 12.96
C ALA A 229 -8.85 -11.27 14.41
N GLU A 230 -9.43 -12.45 14.68
CA GLU A 230 -9.39 -13.11 15.99
C GLU A 230 -7.95 -13.44 16.41
N GLU A 231 -7.17 -14.09 15.54
CA GLU A 231 -5.77 -14.43 15.79
C GLU A 231 -4.92 -13.19 16.07
N LYS A 232 -5.07 -12.15 15.24
CA LYS A 232 -4.36 -10.88 15.42
C LYS A 232 -4.81 -10.11 16.65
N PHE A 233 -6.02 -10.37 17.15
CA PHE A 233 -6.52 -9.87 18.43
C PHE A 233 -6.22 -10.82 19.60
N HIS A 234 -5.36 -11.83 19.38
CA HIS A 234 -4.89 -12.78 20.39
C HIS A 234 -6.00 -13.64 21.01
N LEU A 235 -7.10 -13.84 20.28
CA LEU A 235 -8.11 -14.82 20.62
C LEU A 235 -7.63 -16.22 20.26
N LYS A 236 -8.10 -17.22 21.02
CA LYS A 236 -7.75 -18.61 20.79
C LYS A 236 -8.67 -19.17 19.70
N LEU A 237 -8.11 -19.41 18.53
CA LEU A 237 -8.86 -20.04 17.45
C LEU A 237 -9.36 -21.45 17.85
N PRO A 238 -10.57 -21.87 17.43
CA PRO A 238 -11.08 -23.22 17.65
C PRO A 238 -10.16 -24.31 17.05
N ASP A 239 -10.15 -25.51 17.65
CA ASP A 239 -9.23 -26.58 17.23
C ASP A 239 -9.39 -27.01 15.77
N TRP A 240 -10.59 -26.91 15.20
CA TRP A 240 -10.83 -27.25 13.80
C TRP A 240 -9.97 -26.42 12.85
N THR A 241 -9.69 -25.15 13.20
CA THR A 241 -8.97 -24.20 12.34
C THR A 241 -7.58 -24.68 11.94
N LYS A 242 -6.92 -25.50 12.78
CA LYS A 242 -5.58 -26.07 12.51
C LYS A 242 -5.48 -26.84 11.21
N ASN A 243 -6.59 -27.39 10.72
CA ASN A 243 -6.63 -28.17 9.47
C ASN A 243 -7.04 -27.33 8.25
N TYR A 244 -7.37 -26.05 8.41
CA TYR A 244 -7.98 -25.21 7.36
C TYR A 244 -7.32 -23.84 7.22
N TYR A 245 -7.13 -23.13 8.34
CA TYR A 245 -6.58 -21.79 8.40
C TYR A 245 -5.09 -21.83 8.81
N PRO A 246 -4.22 -21.09 8.09
CA PRO A 246 -4.52 -20.31 6.89
C PRO A 246 -4.53 -21.14 5.59
N GLU A 247 -3.89 -22.31 5.54
CA GLU A 247 -3.37 -22.90 4.30
C GLU A 247 -4.46 -23.31 3.28
N ARG A 248 -5.47 -24.08 3.69
CA ARG A 248 -6.52 -24.56 2.76
C ARG A 248 -7.44 -23.44 2.28
N MET A 249 -7.56 -22.38 3.08
CA MET A 249 -8.42 -21.24 2.81
C MET A 249 -7.69 -20.09 2.09
N TYR A 250 -6.36 -20.11 2.06
CA TYR A 250 -5.54 -19.02 1.52
C TYR A 250 -5.82 -18.76 0.04
N PHE A 251 -5.72 -19.79 -0.80
CA PHE A 251 -5.93 -19.62 -2.25
C PHE A 251 -7.35 -19.15 -2.59
N PRO A 252 -8.44 -19.76 -2.07
CA PRO A 252 -9.79 -19.22 -2.22
C PRO A 252 -9.90 -17.75 -1.82
N THR A 253 -9.30 -17.38 -0.68
CA THR A 253 -9.35 -16.00 -0.17
C THR A 253 -8.63 -15.02 -1.09
N VAL A 254 -7.42 -15.35 -1.54
CA VAL A 254 -6.68 -14.53 -2.53
C VAL A 254 -7.48 -14.40 -3.82
N ARG A 255 -8.06 -15.51 -4.31
CA ARG A 255 -8.84 -15.50 -5.55
C ARG A 255 -10.13 -14.70 -5.42
N SER A 256 -10.78 -14.66 -4.26
CA SER A 256 -11.94 -13.79 -4.03
C SER A 256 -11.60 -12.31 -4.30
N PHE A 257 -10.46 -11.84 -3.80
CA PHE A 257 -9.98 -10.48 -4.11
C PHE A 257 -9.70 -10.29 -5.60
N VAL A 258 -9.03 -11.24 -6.26
CA VAL A 258 -8.71 -11.16 -7.69
C VAL A 258 -9.97 -11.15 -8.54
N LEU A 259 -10.95 -11.99 -8.23
CA LEU A 259 -12.21 -12.09 -8.97
C LEU A 259 -13.06 -10.82 -8.89
N ASN A 260 -12.92 -10.01 -7.82
CA ASN A 260 -13.55 -8.70 -7.71
C ASN A 260 -12.88 -7.62 -8.60
N ALA A 261 -11.70 -7.88 -9.15
CA ALA A 261 -10.96 -6.96 -10.01
C ALA A 261 -10.36 -7.67 -11.24
N TYR A 262 -11.08 -8.66 -11.78
CA TYR A 262 -10.51 -9.68 -12.66
C TYR A 262 -10.06 -9.18 -14.04
N ASN A 263 -10.82 -8.25 -14.64
CA ASN A 263 -10.55 -7.78 -16.00
C ASN A 263 -10.66 -6.26 -16.13
N ASP A 264 -10.26 -5.71 -17.28
CA ASP A 264 -10.24 -4.27 -17.52
C ASP A 264 -11.65 -3.63 -17.44
N GLN A 265 -12.71 -4.35 -17.82
CA GLN A 265 -14.10 -3.83 -17.74
C GLN A 265 -14.57 -3.65 -16.31
N MET A 266 -14.25 -4.62 -15.43
CA MET A 266 -14.51 -4.50 -14.01
C MET A 266 -13.65 -3.42 -13.39
N ASN A 267 -12.33 -3.44 -13.63
CA ASN A 267 -11.39 -2.44 -13.11
C ASN A 267 -11.80 -1.03 -13.51
N ARG A 268 -12.32 -0.83 -14.72
CA ARG A 268 -12.85 0.46 -15.19
C ARG A 268 -13.93 1.07 -14.30
N LEU A 269 -14.73 0.23 -13.65
CA LEU A 269 -15.86 0.63 -12.81
C LEU A 269 -15.51 0.67 -11.31
N ILE A 270 -14.37 0.12 -10.91
CA ILE A 270 -13.89 0.11 -9.52
C ILE A 270 -12.53 0.81 -9.40
N GLY A 271 -11.41 0.08 -9.41
CA GLY A 271 -10.05 0.64 -9.19
C GLY A 271 -9.65 1.76 -10.16
N GLY A 272 -10.20 1.74 -11.36
CA GLY A 272 -10.04 2.74 -12.42
C GLY A 272 -10.46 4.16 -12.03
N VAL A 273 -11.43 4.30 -11.11
CA VAL A 273 -11.87 5.60 -10.62
C VAL A 273 -10.76 6.29 -9.82
N LEU A 274 -10.09 5.55 -8.94
CA LEU A 274 -8.95 6.08 -8.19
C LEU A 274 -7.73 6.31 -9.10
N VAL A 275 -7.47 5.42 -10.07
CA VAL A 275 -6.42 5.65 -11.09
C VAL A 275 -6.65 6.95 -11.85
N LYS A 276 -7.89 7.21 -12.27
CA LYS A 276 -8.28 8.47 -12.93
C LYS A 276 -7.97 9.68 -12.05
N LYS A 277 -8.39 9.65 -10.79
CA LYS A 277 -8.16 10.75 -9.83
C LYS A 277 -6.66 11.05 -9.64
N LEU A 278 -5.83 10.01 -9.51
CA LEU A 278 -4.39 10.15 -9.39
C LEU A 278 -3.78 10.80 -10.64
N ILE A 279 -4.16 10.35 -11.83
CA ILE A 279 -3.68 10.89 -13.11
C ILE A 279 -4.10 12.35 -13.31
N GLU A 280 -5.33 12.70 -12.93
CA GLU A 280 -5.83 14.09 -12.98
C GLU A 280 -5.01 14.99 -12.06
N ASP A 281 -4.74 14.56 -10.83
CA ASP A 281 -3.90 15.31 -9.88
C ASP A 281 -2.48 15.50 -10.41
N TRP A 282 -1.86 14.43 -10.92
CA TRP A 282 -0.50 14.51 -11.46
C TRP A 282 -0.41 15.39 -12.70
N SER A 283 -1.44 15.36 -13.56
CA SER A 283 -1.53 16.24 -14.73
C SER A 283 -1.65 17.69 -14.29
N ALA A 284 -2.60 18.00 -13.40
CA ALA A 284 -2.76 19.35 -12.84
C ALA A 284 -1.49 19.84 -12.14
N LYS A 285 -0.78 18.96 -11.42
CA LYS A 285 0.50 19.28 -10.80
C LYS A 285 1.58 19.61 -11.82
N SER A 286 1.69 18.81 -12.88
CA SER A 286 2.69 19.01 -13.95
C SER A 286 2.47 20.32 -14.72
N GLU A 287 1.22 20.77 -14.78
CA GLU A 287 0.80 22.04 -15.41
C GLU A 287 0.85 23.24 -14.46
N GLY A 288 1.25 23.05 -13.19
CA GLY A 288 1.30 24.12 -12.19
C GLY A 288 -0.07 24.59 -11.67
N LYS A 289 -1.13 23.82 -11.91
CA LYS A 289 -2.51 24.12 -11.49
C LYS A 289 -2.88 23.59 -10.10
N LEU A 290 -2.02 22.77 -9.50
CA LEU A 290 -2.25 22.15 -8.18
C LEU A 290 -1.08 22.45 -7.23
N SER A 291 -1.34 23.14 -6.12
CA SER A 291 -0.33 23.43 -5.09
C SER A 291 -0.06 22.25 -4.15
N ARG A 292 -1.03 21.33 -3.99
CA ARG A 292 -0.93 20.11 -3.17
C ARG A 292 0.40 19.37 -3.36
N LYS A 293 1.10 19.09 -2.27
CA LYS A 293 2.33 18.28 -2.23
C LYS A 293 2.06 16.83 -1.90
N ALA A 294 1.14 16.56 -0.98
CA ALA A 294 0.81 15.20 -0.62
C ALA A 294 -0.67 14.97 -0.31
N VAL A 295 -1.12 13.77 -0.63
CA VAL A 295 -2.47 13.28 -0.32
C VAL A 295 -2.37 11.90 0.33
N LEU A 296 -3.02 11.73 1.47
CA LEU A 296 -3.15 10.46 2.17
C LEU A 296 -4.58 9.93 2.03
N TYR A 297 -4.71 8.74 1.48
CA TYR A 297 -5.97 8.00 1.32
C TYR A 297 -6.00 6.78 2.22
N GLY A 298 -6.99 6.72 3.12
CA GLY A 298 -7.24 5.61 4.03
C GLY A 298 -8.42 4.75 3.59
N GLY A 299 -8.14 3.54 3.14
CA GLY A 299 -9.16 2.59 2.66
C GLY A 299 -9.01 1.20 3.25
N HIS A 300 -9.33 0.21 2.42
CA HIS A 300 -9.47 -1.19 2.80
C HIS A 300 -8.53 -2.08 1.97
N ASP A 301 -8.49 -3.36 2.29
CA ASP A 301 -7.86 -4.38 1.44
C ASP A 301 -8.39 -4.31 0.01
N GLY A 302 -9.73 -4.21 -0.16
CA GLY A 302 -10.36 -4.00 -1.46
C GLY A 302 -9.86 -2.77 -2.21
N THR A 303 -9.65 -1.63 -1.52
CA THR A 303 -9.08 -0.41 -2.14
C THR A 303 -7.70 -0.66 -2.72
N ILE A 304 -6.85 -1.39 -1.99
CA ILE A 304 -5.47 -1.72 -2.40
C ILE A 304 -5.47 -2.65 -3.60
N VAL A 305 -6.22 -3.75 -3.52
CA VAL A 305 -6.32 -4.74 -4.61
C VAL A 305 -6.88 -4.08 -5.86
N ASN A 306 -8.01 -3.37 -5.76
CA ASN A 306 -8.66 -2.76 -6.91
C ASN A 306 -7.74 -1.76 -7.62
N LEU A 307 -7.05 -0.89 -6.85
CA LEU A 307 -6.12 0.08 -7.42
C LEU A 307 -4.93 -0.59 -8.11
N MET A 308 -4.31 -1.58 -7.47
CA MET A 308 -3.12 -2.25 -8.01
C MET A 308 -3.44 -3.20 -9.17
N SER A 309 -4.62 -3.83 -9.16
CA SER A 309 -5.14 -4.63 -10.27
C SER A 309 -5.42 -3.76 -11.49
N ALA A 310 -6.05 -2.59 -11.32
CA ALA A 310 -6.27 -1.64 -12.41
C ALA A 310 -4.95 -1.16 -13.05
N LEU A 311 -3.89 -1.02 -12.25
CA LEU A 311 -2.53 -0.70 -12.71
C LEU A 311 -1.73 -1.91 -13.23
N LYS A 312 -2.27 -3.12 -13.09
CA LYS A 312 -1.65 -4.40 -13.47
C LYS A 312 -0.30 -4.65 -12.76
N VAL A 313 -0.22 -4.22 -11.50
CA VAL A 313 0.97 -4.37 -10.63
C VAL A 313 0.68 -5.11 -9.33
N TRP A 314 -0.54 -5.66 -9.16
CA TRP A 314 -0.86 -6.47 -7.99
C TRP A 314 -0.20 -7.84 -8.09
N ASP A 315 0.65 -8.14 -7.11
CA ASP A 315 1.11 -9.51 -6.86
C ASP A 315 0.10 -10.18 -5.94
N GLU A 316 -0.57 -11.21 -6.46
CA GLU A 316 -1.76 -11.81 -5.86
C GLU A 316 -1.48 -12.35 -4.45
N GLN A 317 -1.93 -11.61 -3.45
CA GLN A 317 -1.79 -11.96 -2.03
C GLN A 317 -2.98 -11.42 -1.24
N ILE A 318 -3.10 -11.79 0.03
CA ILE A 318 -4.03 -11.15 0.95
C ILE A 318 -3.36 -9.84 1.44
N PRO A 319 -3.95 -8.66 1.22
CA PRO A 319 -3.34 -7.40 1.65
C PRO A 319 -3.27 -7.35 3.18
N ASP A 320 -2.09 -7.38 3.78
CA ASP A 320 -1.94 -7.31 5.24
C ASP A 320 -2.32 -5.93 5.81
N TYR A 321 -2.50 -5.83 7.12
CA TYR A 321 -2.86 -4.58 7.78
C TYR A 321 -1.81 -3.49 7.53
N ALA A 322 -2.28 -2.25 7.35
CA ALA A 322 -1.45 -1.08 7.09
C ALA A 322 -0.52 -1.18 5.84
N ILE A 323 -0.76 -2.15 4.94
CA ILE A 323 -0.16 -2.15 3.61
C ILE A 323 -0.42 -0.81 2.92
N SER A 324 0.62 -0.26 2.31
CA SER A 324 0.59 1.10 1.77
C SER A 324 1.25 1.15 0.39
N ILE A 325 0.60 1.86 -0.53
CA ILE A 325 1.11 2.16 -1.87
C ILE A 325 1.57 3.60 -1.87
N LEU A 326 2.81 3.83 -2.29
CA LEU A 326 3.42 5.14 -2.38
C LEU A 326 3.59 5.48 -3.86
N PHE A 327 2.88 6.50 -4.32
CA PHE A 327 3.05 7.08 -5.65
C PHE A 327 3.86 8.36 -5.53
N GLU A 328 5.00 8.40 -6.22
CA GLU A 328 5.91 9.55 -6.25
C GLU A 328 5.92 10.13 -7.66
N LEU A 329 5.27 11.28 -7.84
CA LEU A 329 5.39 12.06 -9.07
C LEU A 329 6.67 12.89 -9.01
N SER A 330 7.58 12.64 -9.94
CA SER A 330 8.86 13.34 -10.03
C SER A 330 9.05 13.96 -11.41
N LYS A 331 9.83 15.04 -11.45
CA LYS A 331 10.31 15.67 -12.69
C LYS A 331 11.76 15.28 -12.90
N ASP A 332 12.05 14.61 -14.00
CA ASP A 332 13.42 14.34 -14.42
C ASP A 332 14.06 15.66 -14.89
N ARG A 333 15.15 16.10 -14.24
CA ARG A 333 15.80 17.37 -14.57
C ARG A 333 16.55 17.33 -15.90
N SER A 334 16.93 16.14 -16.35
CA SER A 334 17.68 15.97 -17.60
C SER A 334 16.77 16.02 -18.83
N THR A 335 15.59 15.42 -18.75
CA THR A 335 14.61 15.37 -19.86
C THR A 335 13.49 16.38 -19.71
N ASN A 336 13.36 17.02 -18.53
CA ASN A 336 12.25 17.89 -18.15
C ASN A 336 10.88 17.15 -18.13
N GLU A 337 10.88 15.82 -18.18
CA GLU A 337 9.68 14.96 -18.22
C GLU A 337 9.15 14.66 -16.81
N TYR A 338 7.82 14.58 -16.68
CA TYR A 338 7.16 14.13 -15.47
C TYR A 338 6.82 12.65 -15.55
N GLY A 339 7.10 11.90 -14.49
CA GLY A 339 6.78 10.49 -14.40
C GLY A 339 6.55 10.05 -12.97
N VAL A 340 5.91 8.88 -12.83
CA VAL A 340 5.48 8.32 -11.55
C VAL A 340 6.29 7.08 -11.23
N GLU A 341 6.76 7.01 -10.00
CA GLU A 341 7.36 5.82 -9.41
C GLU A 341 6.38 5.26 -8.36
N ILE A 342 6.23 3.93 -8.34
CA ILE A 342 5.29 3.25 -7.45
C ILE A 342 6.08 2.36 -6.51
N TYR A 343 5.76 2.42 -5.22
CA TYR A 343 6.33 1.56 -4.21
C TYR A 343 5.25 0.88 -3.38
N LEU A 344 5.42 -0.42 -3.11
CA LEU A 344 4.58 -1.18 -2.20
C LEU A 344 5.30 -1.39 -0.87
N ARG A 345 4.72 -0.88 0.20
CA ARG A 345 5.14 -1.17 1.57
C ARG A 345 4.16 -2.14 2.21
N ASN A 346 4.44 -3.43 2.06
CA ASN A 346 3.67 -4.53 2.68
C ASN A 346 4.41 -5.17 3.87
N THR A 347 5.59 -4.65 4.25
CA THR A 347 6.35 -5.08 5.43
C THR A 347 7.13 -3.91 6.01
N THR A 348 7.50 -4.02 7.28
CA THR A 348 8.37 -3.05 7.97
C THR A 348 9.84 -3.50 8.02
N VAL A 349 10.14 -4.73 7.59
CA VAL A 349 11.47 -5.36 7.71
C VAL A 349 12.42 -4.89 6.61
N VAL A 350 11.89 -4.61 5.42
CA VAL A 350 12.67 -4.14 4.26
C VAL A 350 12.10 -2.83 3.71
N PRO A 351 12.88 -2.05 2.95
CA PRO A 351 12.37 -0.89 2.24
C PRO A 351 11.20 -1.24 1.30
N PRO A 352 10.31 -0.28 0.97
CA PRO A 352 9.22 -0.52 0.04
C PRO A 352 9.69 -1.07 -1.30
N PHE A 353 8.97 -2.07 -1.81
CA PHE A 353 9.24 -2.71 -3.09
C PHE A 353 8.91 -1.77 -4.24
N LYS A 354 9.89 -1.47 -5.07
CA LYS A 354 9.67 -0.65 -6.27
C LYS A 354 8.94 -1.48 -7.32
N LEU A 355 7.80 -0.97 -7.78
CA LEU A 355 6.95 -1.64 -8.76
C LEU A 355 7.18 -1.08 -10.16
N ARG A 356 6.79 -1.87 -11.17
CA ARG A 356 6.89 -1.54 -12.58
C ARG A 356 5.55 -1.83 -13.24
N ILE A 357 4.92 -0.80 -13.80
CA ILE A 357 3.73 -0.98 -14.63
C ILE A 357 4.16 -1.72 -15.90
N PRO A 358 3.47 -2.81 -16.28
CA PRO A 358 3.75 -3.52 -17.52
C PRO A 358 3.79 -2.56 -18.72
N GLY A 359 4.88 -2.60 -19.51
CA GLY A 359 5.09 -1.68 -20.64
C GLY A 359 5.69 -0.31 -20.30
N CYS A 360 6.10 -0.09 -19.03
CA CYS A 360 6.81 1.10 -18.58
C CYS A 360 8.10 0.72 -17.84
N ASP A 361 9.05 1.62 -17.62
CA ASP A 361 10.13 1.42 -16.63
C ASP A 361 9.66 1.80 -15.22
N SER A 362 10.53 1.66 -14.21
CA SER A 362 10.16 1.98 -12.82
C SER A 362 9.75 3.45 -12.63
N PHE A 363 10.29 4.34 -13.46
CA PHE A 363 9.79 5.70 -13.63
C PHE A 363 8.93 5.69 -14.88
N CYS A 364 7.62 5.85 -14.70
CA CYS A 364 6.68 5.77 -15.79
C CYS A 364 6.26 7.17 -16.22
N PRO A 365 6.66 7.65 -17.41
CA PRO A 365 6.23 8.96 -17.92
C PRO A 365 4.71 9.11 -17.90
N LEU A 366 4.21 10.29 -17.50
CA LEU A 366 2.77 10.52 -17.38
C LEU A 366 2.02 10.25 -18.69
N THR A 367 2.62 10.60 -19.84
CA THR A 367 2.03 10.32 -21.16
C THR A 367 1.88 8.82 -21.40
N LYS A 368 2.91 8.03 -21.06
CA LYS A 368 2.88 6.58 -21.22
C LYS A 368 1.92 5.92 -20.22
N LEU A 369 1.89 6.40 -18.99
CA LEU A 369 0.96 5.94 -17.96
C LEU A 369 -0.51 6.11 -18.40
N LYS A 370 -0.86 7.27 -18.97
CA LYS A 370 -2.19 7.53 -19.52
C LYS A 370 -2.56 6.57 -20.66
N GLU A 371 -1.61 6.25 -21.53
CA GLU A 371 -1.80 5.30 -22.61
C GLU A 371 -2.06 3.89 -22.06
N LEU A 372 -1.21 3.43 -21.14
CA LEU A 372 -1.28 2.09 -20.56
C LEU A 372 -2.53 1.84 -19.71
N THR A 373 -3.10 2.90 -19.11
CA THR A 373 -4.28 2.81 -18.25
C THR A 373 -5.58 3.20 -18.95
N LYS A 374 -5.55 3.50 -20.27
CA LYS A 374 -6.72 3.98 -21.02
C LYS A 374 -7.93 3.03 -20.94
N SER A 375 -7.70 1.72 -20.94
CA SER A 375 -8.78 0.72 -20.88
C SER A 375 -9.53 0.74 -19.55
N VAL A 376 -8.85 1.10 -18.45
CA VAL A 376 -9.40 1.08 -17.09
C VAL A 376 -9.83 2.46 -16.57
N ILE A 377 -9.67 3.55 -17.33
CA ILE A 377 -10.10 4.88 -16.86
C ILE A 377 -11.54 5.17 -17.31
N PRO A 378 -12.52 5.31 -16.40
CA PRO A 378 -13.89 5.63 -16.77
C PRO A 378 -14.01 7.04 -17.34
N GLY A 379 -14.83 7.20 -18.38
CA GLY A 379 -15.21 8.49 -18.96
C GLY A 379 -16.26 9.15 -18.10
N ASN A 380 -17.52 8.76 -18.28
CA ASN A 380 -18.64 9.09 -17.39
C ASN A 380 -19.06 7.82 -16.66
N TRP A 381 -18.65 7.70 -15.41
CA TRP A 381 -18.88 6.49 -14.61
C TRP A 381 -20.37 6.18 -14.43
N GLU A 382 -21.22 7.20 -14.23
CA GLU A 382 -22.66 6.99 -14.02
C GLU A 382 -23.35 6.43 -15.27
N GLU A 383 -22.97 6.93 -16.45
CA GLU A 383 -23.48 6.41 -17.73
C GLU A 383 -22.94 5.00 -18.00
N GLU A 384 -21.66 4.76 -17.71
CA GLU A 384 -21.03 3.44 -17.89
C GLU A 384 -21.56 2.38 -16.90
N CYS A 385 -22.14 2.79 -15.78
CA CYS A 385 -22.75 1.88 -14.81
C CYS A 385 -24.16 1.40 -15.20
N LYS A 386 -24.80 2.02 -16.19
CA LYS A 386 -26.13 1.62 -16.66
C LYS A 386 -26.09 0.26 -17.36
N VAL A 387 -27.22 -0.42 -17.32
CA VAL A 387 -27.48 -1.68 -18.03
C VAL A 387 -28.80 -1.56 -18.79
N ASP A 388 -28.96 -2.32 -19.86
CA ASP A 388 -30.17 -2.30 -20.68
C ASP A 388 -31.39 -2.85 -19.92
N ASP A 389 -31.16 -3.75 -18.97
CA ASP A 389 -32.20 -4.30 -18.09
C ASP A 389 -32.53 -3.34 -16.95
N ALA A 390 -33.59 -2.55 -17.14
CA ALA A 390 -34.12 -1.63 -16.13
C ALA A 390 -34.62 -2.32 -14.85
N GLY A 391 -34.82 -3.64 -14.87
CA GLY A 391 -35.20 -4.46 -13.72
C GLY A 391 -34.02 -5.04 -12.94
N PHE A 392 -32.77 -4.79 -13.35
CA PHE A 392 -31.61 -5.35 -12.68
C PHE A 392 -31.50 -4.83 -11.24
N VAL A 393 -31.60 -5.76 -10.27
CA VAL A 393 -31.42 -5.45 -8.86
C VAL A 393 -29.95 -5.63 -8.50
N VAL A 394 -29.30 -4.55 -8.09
CA VAL A 394 -27.94 -4.58 -7.56
C VAL A 394 -27.93 -5.41 -6.27
N PRO A 395 -27.04 -6.43 -6.15
CA PRO A 395 -26.90 -7.19 -4.92
C PRO A 395 -26.60 -6.29 -3.73
N GLU A 396 -27.10 -6.64 -2.55
CA GLU A 396 -26.75 -5.95 -1.31
C GLU A 396 -25.23 -6.03 -1.09
N LEU A 397 -24.62 -4.88 -0.80
CA LEU A 397 -23.18 -4.80 -0.55
C LEU A 397 -22.87 -5.43 0.80
N ARG A 398 -21.99 -6.45 0.80
CA ARG A 398 -21.47 -7.05 2.03
C ARG A 398 -20.32 -6.24 2.59
N GLY A 399 -20.21 -6.22 3.91
CA GLY A 399 -19.11 -5.58 4.62
C GLY A 399 -19.21 -4.04 4.70
N PRO A 400 -18.18 -3.41 5.29
CA PRO A 400 -18.12 -1.96 5.57
C PRO A 400 -18.30 -1.12 4.32
#